data_AF-A0A6P9A603-F1
#
_entry.id   AF-A0A6P9A603-F1
#
_cell.length_a   1.000
_cell.length_b   1.000
_cell.length_c   1.000
_cell.angle_alpha   90.00
_cell.angle_beta   90.00
_cell.angle_gamma   90.00
#
_symmetry.space_group_name_H-M   'P 1'
#
loop_
_entity.id
_entity.type
_entity.pdbx_description
1 polymer ?
#
loop_
_entity_poly.entity_id
_entity_poly.type
_entity_poly.pdbx_seq_one_letter_code
_entity_poly.pdbx_strand_id
1 'polypeptide(L)' 'MSRFRSERIARFLQTSGPFKKFGEFALLPIFFVSGAALEYVMINWHVGEVNFYRTFKRRQAQERAKQIVDDYLKQRNNSQ' A
#
# COMPACT_ATOMS: atom_id res chain seq x y z
N MET A 1 13.72 -40.17 1.06
CA MET A 1 13.22 -38.92 1.71
C MET A 1 12.89 -37.92 0.60
N SER A 2 11.76 -37.23 0.47
CA SER A 2 10.78 -36.70 1.42
C SER A 2 9.39 -36.69 0.74
N ARG A 3 8.34 -37.16 1.41
CA ARG A 3 6.96 -37.11 0.89
C ARG A 3 5.98 -36.73 2.00
N PHE A 4 6.09 -35.51 2.52
CA PHE A 4 4.95 -34.85 3.15
C PHE A 4 4.05 -34.26 2.06
N ARG A 5 3.47 -35.14 1.23
CA ARG A 5 2.50 -34.74 0.21
C ARG A 5 1.14 -34.74 0.90
N SER A 6 0.64 -33.57 1.28
CA SER A 6 -0.73 -33.43 1.79
C SER A 6 -1.69 -33.98 0.74
N GLU A 7 -2.28 -35.13 1.02
CA GLU A 7 -3.21 -35.87 0.15
C GLU A 7 -4.31 -34.96 -0.41
N ARG A 8 -4.79 -34.01 0.40
CA ARG A 8 -5.86 -33.07 0.02
C ARG A 8 -5.38 -32.04 -1.00
N ILE A 9 -4.20 -31.46 -0.78
CA ILE A 9 -3.59 -30.48 -1.68
C ILE A 9 -3.23 -31.16 -3.01
N ALA A 10 -2.65 -32.36 -2.95
CA ALA A 10 -2.29 -33.13 -4.13
C ALA A 10 -3.51 -33.54 -4.98
N ARG A 11 -4.63 -33.90 -4.34
CA ARG A 11 -5.86 -34.28 -5.04
C ARG A 11 -6.53 -33.06 -5.70
N PHE A 12 -6.58 -31.92 -5.03
CA PHE A 12 -7.05 -30.66 -5.61
C PHE A 12 -6.19 -30.19 -6.81
N LEU A 13 -4.86 -30.34 -6.69
CA LEU A 13 -3.92 -30.03 -7.77
C LEU A 13 -4.05 -30.99 -8.96
N GLN A 14 -4.35 -32.27 -8.74
CA GLN A 14 -4.54 -33.27 -9.81
C GLN A 14 -5.85 -33.09 -10.58
N THR A 15 -6.92 -32.63 -9.92
CA THR A 15 -8.21 -32.34 -10.57
C THR A 15 -8.14 -31.09 -11.45
N SER A 16 -7.28 -30.14 -11.09
CA SER A 16 -6.99 -28.98 -11.94
C SER A 16 -6.07 -29.39 -13.11
N GLY A 17 -6.69 -29.69 -14.25
CA GLY A 17 -6.02 -29.96 -15.55
C GLY A 17 -4.77 -29.11 -15.91
N PRO A 18 -4.61 -27.82 -15.52
CA PRO A 18 -3.40 -27.04 -15.80
C PRO A 18 -2.08 -27.64 -15.30
N PHE A 19 -2.02 -28.30 -14.13
CA PHE A 19 -0.76 -28.88 -13.62
C PHE A 19 -0.26 -30.06 -14.46
N LYS A 20 -1.17 -30.74 -15.18
CA LYS A 20 -0.81 -31.83 -16.08
C LYS A 20 -0.19 -31.34 -17.39
N LYS A 21 -0.48 -30.10 -17.82
CA LYS A 21 0.06 -29.49 -19.05
C LYS A 21 1.24 -28.54 -18.80
N PHE A 22 1.25 -27.81 -17.69
CA PHE A 22 2.24 -26.76 -17.40
C PHE A 22 3.30 -27.17 -16.36
N GLY A 23 3.19 -28.35 -15.75
CA GLY A 23 4.20 -28.88 -14.82
C GLY A 23 4.47 -27.94 -13.64
N GLU A 24 5.75 -27.77 -13.30
CA GLU A 24 6.21 -26.89 -12.19
C GLU A 24 5.82 -25.41 -12.39
N PHE A 25 5.56 -24.98 -13.63
CA PHE A 25 5.22 -23.61 -13.99
C PHE A 25 3.73 -23.27 -13.91
N ALA A 26 2.87 -24.23 -13.54
CA ALA A 26 1.44 -24.00 -13.39
C ALA A 26 1.09 -22.96 -12.28
N LEU A 27 2.04 -22.67 -11.40
CA LEU A 27 1.92 -21.63 -10.38
C LEU A 27 2.25 -20.22 -10.91
N LEU A 28 2.95 -20.09 -12.04
CA LEU A 28 3.35 -18.78 -12.58
C LEU A 28 2.18 -17.81 -12.78
N PRO A 29 1.04 -18.22 -13.38
CA PRO A 29 -0.08 -17.30 -13.55
C PRO A 29 -0.65 -16.81 -12.22
N ILE A 30 -0.62 -17.65 -11.18
CA ILE A 30 -1.08 -17.29 -9.84
C ILE A 30 -0.15 -16.25 -9.23
N PHE A 31 1.16 -16.44 -9.32
CA PHE A 31 2.14 -15.47 -8.84
C PHE A 31 2.07 -14.14 -9.61
N PHE A 32 1.84 -14.19 -10.92
CA PHE A 32 1.68 -13.00 -11.75
C PHE A 32 0.45 -12.17 -11.34
N VAL A 33 -0.72 -12.82 -11.25
CA VAL A 33 -1.96 -12.16 -10.81
C VAL A 33 -1.85 -11.67 -9.37
N SER A 34 -1.19 -12.43 -8.49
CA SER A 34 -0.97 -12.02 -7.10
C SER A 34 -0.02 -10.83 -6.99
N GLY A 35 1.01 -10.75 -7.83
CA GLY A 35 1.91 -9.59 -7.91
C GLY A 35 1.16 -8.34 -8.37
N ALA A 36 0.37 -8.45 -9.45
CA ALA A 36 -0.47 -7.35 -9.93
C ALA A 36 -1.52 -6.94 -8.88
N ALA A 37 -2.12 -7.90 -8.16
CA ALA A 37 -3.04 -7.63 -7.07
C ALA A 37 -2.34 -6.93 -5.90
N LEU A 38 -1.11 -7.31 -5.57
CA LEU A 38 -0.31 -6.66 -4.53
C LEU A 38 0.00 -5.21 -4.91
N GLU A 39 0.43 -4.95 -6.15
CA GLU A 39 0.64 -3.60 -6.65
C GLU A 39 -0.66 -2.77 -6.63
N TYR A 40 -1.76 -3.37 -7.08
CA TYR A 40 -3.08 -2.74 -7.04
C TYR A 40 -3.51 -2.41 -5.61
N VAL A 41 -3.29 -3.33 -4.67
CA VAL A 41 -3.52 -3.11 -3.23
C VAL A 41 -2.59 -2.01 -2.75
N MET A 42 -1.28 -2.05 -2.97
CA MET A 42 -0.37 -0.98 -2.53
C MET A 42 -0.79 0.41 -3.02
N ILE A 43 -1.34 0.52 -4.23
CA ILE A 43 -1.82 1.79 -4.81
C ILE A 43 -3.20 2.19 -4.26
N ASN A 44 -4.15 1.26 -4.15
CA ASN A 44 -5.54 1.57 -3.79
C ASN A 44 -5.83 1.45 -2.30
N TRP A 45 -5.05 0.66 -1.57
CA TRP A 45 -5.18 0.35 -0.14
C TRP A 45 -4.66 1.51 0.69
N HIS A 46 -5.42 2.59 0.66
CA HIS A 46 -5.40 3.62 1.67
C HIS A 46 -6.38 3.17 2.76
N VAL A 47 -5.94 2.33 3.71
CA VAL A 47 -6.80 1.94 4.85
C VAL A 47 -7.17 3.19 5.62
N GLY A 48 -8.40 3.64 5.40
CA GLY A 48 -9.25 4.42 6.28
C GLY A 48 -8.61 5.65 6.92
N GLU A 49 -8.99 6.83 6.43
CA GLU A 49 -9.20 8.11 7.14
C GLU A 49 -8.26 8.61 8.26
N VAL A 50 -7.16 7.94 8.61
CA VAL A 50 -6.09 8.50 9.44
C VAL A 50 -5.11 9.20 8.52
N ASN A 51 -5.61 10.27 7.91
CA ASN A 51 -4.80 11.24 7.20
C ASN A 51 -3.82 11.93 8.17
N PHE A 52 -2.80 11.20 8.65
CA PHE A 52 -1.62 11.78 9.28
C PHE A 52 -1.08 12.90 8.38
N TYR A 53 -1.12 12.72 7.06
CA TYR A 53 -0.70 13.72 6.10
C TYR A 53 -1.59 14.97 6.06
N ARG A 54 -2.92 14.85 6.05
CA ARG A 54 -3.79 16.05 6.09
C ARG A 54 -3.66 16.78 7.41
N THR A 55 -3.56 16.07 8.53
CA THR A 55 -3.38 16.69 9.85
C THR A 55 -2.02 17.37 9.94
N PHE A 56 -0.95 16.72 9.47
CA PHE A 56 0.40 17.28 9.44
C PHE A 56 0.50 18.49 8.52
N LYS A 57 -0.02 18.41 7.29
CA LYS A 57 -0.03 19.55 6.35
C LYS A 57 -0.91 20.71 6.84
N ARG A 58 -2.05 20.42 7.47
CA ARG A 58 -2.92 21.44 8.06
C ARG A 58 -2.20 22.19 9.19
N ARG A 59 -1.44 21.50 10.05
CA ARG A 59 -0.63 22.13 11.11
C ARG A 59 0.48 23.01 10.54
N GLN A 60 1.25 22.52 9.56
CA GLN A 60 2.29 23.33 8.91
C GLN A 60 1.73 24.58 8.23
N ALA A 61 0.59 24.46 7.54
CA ALA A 61 -0.05 25.60 6.89
C ALA A 61 -0.48 26.67 7.92
N GLN A 62 -1.02 26.25 9.07
CA GLN A 62 -1.40 27.15 10.16
C GLN A 62 -0.20 27.83 10.80
N GLU A 63 0.90 27.09 10.99
CA GLU A 63 2.11 27.61 11.62
C GLU A 63 2.79 28.67 10.75
N ARG A 64 2.90 28.43 9.43
CA ARG A 64 3.38 29.45 8.48
C ARG A 64 2.46 30.67 8.42
N ALA A 65 1.15 30.48 8.40
CA ALA A 65 0.21 31.60 8.38
C ALA A 65 0.35 32.48 9.64
N LYS A 66 0.53 31.89 10.82
CA LYS A 66 0.79 32.63 12.06
C LYS A 66 2.12 33.39 12.00
N GLN A 67 3.20 32.76 11.55
CA GLN A 67 4.50 33.42 11.41
C GLN A 67 4.43 34.66 10.52
N ILE A 68 3.76 34.53 9.36
CA ILE A 68 3.58 35.65 8.44
C ILE A 68 2.84 36.81 9.12
N VAL A 69 1.74 36.52 9.82
CA VAL A 69 0.96 37.54 10.54
C VAL A 69 1.77 38.20 11.65
N ASP A 70 2.50 37.41 12.45
CA ASP A 70 3.33 37.92 13.55
C ASP A 70 4.47 38.81 13.03
N ASP A 71 5.09 38.43 11.89
CA ASP A 71 6.13 39.23 11.24
C ASP A 71 5.57 40.54 10.68
N TYR A 72 4.36 40.52 10.08
CA TYR A 72 3.66 41.73 9.67
C TYR A 72 3.34 42.65 10.85
N LEU A 73 2.88 42.10 11.98
CA LEU A 73 2.57 42.88 13.17
C LEU A 73 3.82 43.48 13.82
N LYS A 74 4.94 42.74 13.85
CA LYS A 74 6.24 43.25 14.32
C LYS A 74 6.75 44.39 13.45
N GLN A 75 6.68 44.25 12.12
CA GLN A 75 7.10 45.32 11.20
C GLN A 75 6.26 46.58 11.36
N ARG A 76 4.93 46.41 11.53
CA ARG A 76 4.02 47.54 11.75
C ARG A 76 4.31 48.28 13.06
N ASN A 77 4.55 47.55 14.15
CA ASN A 77 4.83 48.16 15.46
C ASN A 77 6.20 48.84 15.53
N ASN A 78 7.20 48.38 14.79
CA ASN A 78 8.52 49.04 14.73
C ASN A 78 8.56 50.26 13.80
N SER A 79 7.49 50.49 13.03
CA SER A 79 7.37 51.63 12.09
C SER A 79 6.50 52.77 12.64
N GLN A 80 6.04 52.64 13.88
CA GLN A 80 5.32 53.66 14.68
C GLN A 80 6.24 54.13 15.80
#